data_AF-A0A7J6HUK3-F1
#
_entry.id   AF-A0A7J6HUK3-F1
#
_cell.length_a   1.000
_cell.length_b   1.000
_cell.length_c   1.000
_cell.angle_alpha   90.00
_cell.angle_beta   90.00
_cell.angle_gamma   90.00
#
_symmetry.space_group_name_H-M   'P 1'
#
loop_
_entity.id
_entity.type
_entity.pdbx_description
1 polymer ?
#
loop_
_entity_poly.entity_id
_entity_poly.type
_entity_poly.pdbx_seq_one_letter_code
_entity_poly.pdbx_strand_id
1 'polypeptide(L)'
;MGLVSNSINKRKLKPGDHIYCYRTLHLYSHHGIYVGDNMVIHYQQTYDDDDDDNDDDDDCCEVCGFNRKKHRGVIKTCLDCFLNGHHRVFRFEYQVSPAHFFAKRSGTCSVAPRDPPNVVIQRATEENNNNKFGQYDLMKNNCESFATYCMTGKRSSEQASSVQTTAKVVYKSLANKPISIENLAKTAVEAYCARKLKKLEHIQQHQKTK
;
A
#
# COMPACT_ATOMS: atom_id res chain seq x y z
N MET A 1 5.36 -20.69 0.32
CA MET A 1 4.08 -19.97 0.19
C MET A 1 3.71 -19.97 -1.29
N GLY A 2 2.50 -20.45 -1.62
CA GLY A 2 2.10 -20.73 -3.00
C GLY A 2 1.71 -19.47 -3.78
N LEU A 3 1.81 -19.55 -5.11
CA LEU A 3 1.44 -18.48 -6.05
C LEU A 3 -0.06 -18.09 -6.00
N VAL A 4 -0.90 -18.87 -5.31
CA VAL A 4 -2.36 -18.90 -5.48
C VAL A 4 -3.10 -17.75 -4.79
N SER A 5 -2.77 -17.37 -3.56
CA SER A 5 -3.42 -16.23 -2.89
C SER A 5 -2.67 -15.76 -1.66
N ASN A 6 -2.68 -14.44 -1.44
CA ASN A 6 -2.18 -13.81 -0.22
C ASN A 6 -3.25 -13.76 0.89
N SER A 7 -4.45 -14.32 0.63
CA SER A 7 -5.56 -14.29 1.57
C SER A 7 -5.21 -15.05 2.84
N ILE A 8 -5.58 -14.48 3.99
CA ILE A 8 -5.31 -15.06 5.29
C ILE A 8 -6.57 -15.09 6.14
N ASN A 9 -6.71 -16.15 6.94
CA ASN A 9 -7.74 -16.20 7.97
C ASN A 9 -7.44 -15.17 9.06
N LYS A 10 -8.42 -14.33 9.44
CA LYS A 10 -8.28 -13.30 10.48
C LYS A 10 -7.65 -13.83 11.78
N ARG A 11 -7.96 -15.08 12.17
CA ARG A 11 -7.41 -15.74 13.37
C ARG A 11 -5.91 -16.06 13.30
N LYS A 12 -5.31 -16.03 12.11
CA LYS A 12 -3.88 -16.26 11.90
C LYS A 12 -3.07 -14.97 11.82
N LEU A 13 -3.71 -13.80 11.95
CA LEU A 13 -3.03 -12.52 12.01
C LEU A 13 -2.15 -12.44 13.26
N LYS A 14 -0.99 -11.80 13.11
CA LYS A 14 -0.03 -11.58 14.19
C LYS A 14 0.33 -10.10 14.24
N PRO A 15 0.50 -9.50 15.44
CA PRO A 15 1.00 -8.14 15.56
C PRO A 15 2.27 -7.94 14.73
N GLY A 16 2.34 -6.83 13.99
CA GLY A 16 3.40 -6.51 13.04
C GLY A 16 3.17 -7.04 11.62
N ASP A 17 2.06 -7.73 11.35
CA ASP A 17 1.70 -8.09 9.98
C ASP A 17 1.33 -6.84 9.16
N HIS A 18 1.97 -6.69 8.00
CA HIS A 18 1.46 -5.82 6.94
C HIS A 18 0.30 -6.55 6.24
N ILE A 19 -0.90 -5.99 6.41
CA ILE A 19 -2.12 -6.49 5.80
C ILE A 19 -2.66 -5.52 4.77
N TYR A 20 -3.45 -6.05 3.85
CA TYR A 20 -4.20 -5.24 2.91
C TYR A 20 -5.55 -5.86 2.59
N CYS A 21 -6.44 -5.04 2.07
CA CYS A 21 -7.71 -5.44 1.48
C CYS A 21 -7.92 -4.73 0.15
N TYR A 22 -8.71 -5.31 -0.73
CA TYR A 22 -9.03 -4.67 -2.01
C TYR A 22 -10.22 -3.72 -1.84
N ARG A 23 -10.15 -2.56 -2.47
CA ARG A 23 -11.19 -1.51 -2.47
C ARG A 23 -11.69 -1.23 -3.89
N THR A 24 -12.88 -0.64 -3.97
CA THR A 24 -13.53 -0.14 -5.21
C THR A 24 -13.38 -1.13 -6.37
N LEU A 25 -14.16 -2.21 -6.37
CA LEU A 25 -14.10 -3.28 -7.39
C LEU A 25 -12.69 -3.86 -7.62
N HIS A 26 -11.86 -3.93 -6.58
CA HIS A 26 -10.47 -4.40 -6.65
C HIS A 26 -9.52 -3.51 -7.46
N LEU A 27 -9.85 -2.24 -7.68
CA LEU A 27 -9.00 -1.31 -8.44
C LEU A 27 -7.73 -0.93 -7.67
N TYR A 28 -7.78 -0.86 -6.34
CA TYR A 28 -6.59 -0.65 -5.51
C TYR A 28 -6.62 -1.48 -4.22
N SER A 29 -5.46 -1.61 -3.58
CA SER A 29 -5.28 -2.22 -2.27
C SER A 29 -5.16 -1.13 -1.21
N HIS A 30 -5.92 -1.26 -0.13
CA HIS A 30 -5.76 -0.44 1.07
C HIS A 30 -4.92 -1.19 2.09
N HIS A 31 -3.88 -0.54 2.60
CA HIS A 31 -2.82 -1.17 3.38
C HIS A 31 -2.80 -0.70 4.82
N GLY A 32 -2.37 -1.56 5.74
CA GLY A 32 -2.22 -1.24 7.15
C GLY A 32 -1.31 -2.22 7.88
N ILE A 33 -0.95 -1.87 9.11
CA ILE A 33 -0.18 -2.69 10.04
C ILE A 33 -1.14 -3.20 11.11
N TYR A 34 -1.29 -4.52 11.21
CA TYR A 34 -2.03 -5.14 12.30
C TYR A 34 -1.21 -5.04 13.59
N VAL A 35 -1.78 -4.48 14.65
CA VAL A 35 -1.06 -4.20 15.91
C VAL A 35 -1.53 -5.07 17.09
N GLY A 36 -2.38 -6.06 16.84
CA GLY A 36 -2.99 -6.90 17.88
C GLY A 36 -4.41 -6.46 18.23
N ASP A 37 -5.12 -7.30 18.99
CA ASP A 37 -6.46 -7.01 19.53
C ASP A 37 -7.49 -6.55 18.50
N ASN A 38 -7.42 -7.12 17.29
CA ASN A 38 -8.26 -6.70 16.15
C ASN A 38 -8.10 -5.21 15.78
N MET A 39 -6.95 -4.61 16.06
CA MET A 39 -6.65 -3.22 15.71
C MET A 39 -5.64 -3.14 14.58
N VAL A 40 -5.81 -2.12 13.74
CA VAL A 40 -4.98 -1.85 12.57
C VAL A 40 -4.61 -0.38 12.58
N ILE A 41 -3.32 -0.08 12.42
CA ILE A 41 -2.86 1.29 12.13
C ILE A 41 -2.70 1.40 10.62
N HIS A 42 -3.34 2.39 10.01
CA HIS A 42 -3.26 2.61 8.57
C HIS A 42 -3.30 4.09 8.22
N TYR A 43 -2.82 4.40 7.03
CA TYR A 43 -2.78 5.76 6.52
C TYR A 43 -3.93 5.98 5.54
N GLN A 44 -4.77 6.98 5.79
CA GLN A 44 -5.89 7.35 4.93
C GLN A 44 -5.71 8.77 4.39
N GLN A 45 -6.59 9.15 3.46
CA GLN A 45 -6.60 10.47 2.83
C GLN A 45 -6.62 11.58 3.89
N THR A 46 -5.89 12.66 3.60
CA THR A 46 -5.68 13.82 4.48
C THR A 46 -6.41 15.08 4.01
N TYR A 47 -7.12 15.01 2.88
CA TYR A 47 -7.91 16.12 2.36
C TYR A 47 -9.34 16.04 2.91
N ASP A 48 -9.96 17.20 3.02
CA ASP A 48 -11.38 17.32 3.31
C ASP A 48 -12.14 17.10 2.00
N ASP A 49 -13.12 16.18 2.00
CA ASP A 49 -14.06 16.09 0.90
C ASP A 49 -15.10 17.20 1.18
N ASP A 50 -15.06 18.29 0.42
CA ASP A 50 -15.92 19.49 0.58
C ASP A 50 -17.43 19.24 0.32
N ASP A 51 -17.86 17.98 0.22
CA ASP A 51 -19.14 17.58 -0.41
C ASP A 51 -20.19 16.98 0.56
N ASP A 52 -20.10 17.19 1.87
CA ASP A 52 -21.12 16.62 2.79
C ASP A 52 -21.49 17.54 3.96
N ASP A 53 -22.19 18.65 3.63
CA ASP A 53 -22.85 19.59 4.56
C ASP A 53 -24.05 18.99 5.34
N ASN A 54 -24.26 17.67 5.30
CA ASN A 54 -25.29 17.04 6.13
C ASN A 54 -24.69 16.67 7.50
N ASP A 55 -25.02 17.51 8.47
CA ASP A 55 -24.68 17.47 9.89
C ASP A 55 -25.40 16.35 10.68
N ASP A 56 -25.81 15.27 10.01
CA ASP A 56 -26.58 14.20 10.63
C ASP A 56 -25.71 12.96 10.95
N ASP A 57 -25.72 12.68 12.25
CA ASP A 57 -25.19 11.56 13.04
C ASP A 57 -23.67 11.37 13.16
N ASP A 58 -23.25 11.34 14.43
CA ASP A 58 -21.93 10.94 14.90
C ASP A 58 -21.73 9.43 14.69
N ASP A 59 -21.55 9.00 13.44
CA ASP A 59 -21.25 7.62 13.02
C ASP A 59 -19.82 7.22 13.44
N CYS A 60 -19.59 7.24 14.75
CA CYS A 60 -18.40 6.71 15.39
C CYS A 60 -18.59 5.20 15.56
N CYS A 61 -17.61 4.42 15.12
CA CYS A 61 -17.59 2.99 15.41
C CYS A 61 -17.56 2.75 16.92
N GLU A 62 -18.54 2.00 17.45
CA GLU A 62 -18.63 1.67 18.89
C GLU A 62 -17.39 0.94 19.44
N VAL A 63 -16.63 0.23 18.58
CA VAL A 63 -15.46 -0.55 18.99
C VAL A 63 -14.19 0.31 19.07
N CYS A 64 -13.99 1.24 18.14
CA CYS A 64 -12.72 1.97 18.01
C CYS A 64 -12.85 3.49 17.98
N GLY A 65 -14.07 4.01 18.11
CA GLY A 65 -14.38 5.44 17.99
C GLY A 65 -14.09 6.03 16.61
N PHE A 66 -13.77 5.21 15.61
CA PHE A 66 -13.40 5.72 14.29
C PHE A 66 -14.60 6.36 13.61
N ASN A 67 -14.44 7.62 13.22
CA ASN A 67 -15.38 8.35 12.39
C ASN A 67 -14.70 8.75 11.08
N ARG A 68 -15.31 8.33 9.95
CA ARG A 68 -14.76 8.55 8.61
C ARG A 68 -14.78 10.02 8.18
N LYS A 69 -15.55 10.90 8.82
CA LYS A 69 -15.53 12.34 8.54
C LYS A 69 -14.44 13.05 9.37
N LYS A 70 -14.27 12.67 10.64
CA LYS A 70 -13.39 13.37 11.60
C LYS A 70 -11.93 12.93 11.61
N HIS A 71 -11.66 11.64 11.38
CA HIS A 71 -10.30 11.10 11.52
C HIS A 71 -9.59 11.05 10.17
N ARG A 72 -8.36 11.58 10.10
CA ARG A 72 -7.56 11.75 8.88
C ARG A 72 -6.08 11.43 9.16
N GLY A 73 -5.35 11.10 8.10
CA GLY A 73 -3.92 10.78 8.20
C GLY A 73 -3.65 9.37 8.72
N VAL A 74 -2.67 9.21 9.62
CA VAL A 74 -2.33 7.91 10.21
C VAL A 74 -3.22 7.69 11.42
N ILE A 75 -4.05 6.67 11.34
CA ILE A 75 -5.11 6.40 12.31
C ILE A 75 -5.08 4.95 12.77
N LYS A 76 -5.63 4.70 13.95
CA LYS A 76 -5.83 3.37 14.52
C LYS A 76 -7.32 3.02 14.53
N THR A 77 -7.70 1.93 13.88
CA THR A 77 -9.09 1.48 13.76
C THR A 77 -9.23 0.00 14.11
N CYS A 78 -10.45 -0.48 14.34
CA CYS A 78 -10.70 -1.91 14.42
C CYS A 78 -10.57 -2.54 13.01
N LEU A 79 -10.34 -3.85 12.97
CA LEU A 79 -10.14 -4.60 11.74
C LEU A 79 -11.36 -4.49 10.81
N ASP A 80 -12.57 -4.40 11.34
CA ASP A 80 -13.77 -4.30 10.52
C ASP A 80 -13.94 -2.91 9.89
N CYS A 81 -13.61 -1.82 10.61
CA CYS A 81 -13.47 -0.48 10.01
C CYS A 81 -12.36 -0.44 8.96
N PHE A 82 -11.20 -1.05 9.24
CA PHE A 82 -10.13 -1.20 8.25
C PHE A 82 -10.58 -1.99 7.03
N LEU A 83 -11.55 -2.89 7.15
CA LEU A 83 -12.06 -3.69 6.04
C LEU A 83 -13.26 -3.06 5.34
N ASN A 84 -13.95 -2.08 5.92
CA ASN A 84 -15.05 -1.31 5.32
C ASN A 84 -16.07 -2.20 4.58
N GLY A 85 -16.66 -3.16 5.29
CA GLY A 85 -17.65 -4.10 4.73
C GLY A 85 -17.07 -5.28 3.93
N HIS A 86 -15.77 -5.30 3.64
CA HIS A 86 -15.14 -6.44 2.97
C HIS A 86 -14.79 -7.57 3.96
N HIS A 87 -14.95 -8.83 3.56
CA HIS A 87 -14.70 -9.97 4.47
C HIS A 87 -13.29 -10.56 4.39
N ARG A 88 -12.53 -10.23 3.34
CA ARG A 88 -11.22 -10.83 3.05
C ARG A 88 -10.09 -9.88 3.43
N VAL A 89 -9.17 -10.40 4.24
CA VAL A 89 -7.88 -9.79 4.54
C VAL A 89 -6.78 -10.60 3.85
N PHE A 90 -5.75 -9.90 3.40
CA PHE A 90 -4.58 -10.47 2.74
C PHE A 90 -3.33 -10.04 3.49
N ARG A 91 -2.34 -10.93 3.58
CA ARG A 91 -1.02 -10.62 4.16
C ARG A 91 -0.06 -10.27 3.04
N PHE A 92 0.61 -9.13 3.17
CA PHE A 92 1.65 -8.70 2.24
C PHE A 92 2.91 -9.56 2.42
N GLU A 93 3.52 -10.00 1.32
CA GLU A 93 4.69 -10.89 1.34
C GLU A 93 6.00 -10.10 1.22
N TYR A 94 6.94 -10.35 2.13
CA TYR A 94 8.30 -9.77 2.09
C TYR A 94 9.32 -10.86 1.76
N GLN A 95 10.51 -10.44 1.30
CA GLN A 95 11.62 -11.33 0.92
C GLN A 95 11.22 -12.39 -0.13
N VAL A 96 10.33 -12.03 -1.05
CA VAL A 96 10.00 -12.90 -2.18
C VAL A 96 11.13 -12.89 -3.21
N SER A 97 11.22 -13.93 -4.05
CA SER A 97 12.16 -13.93 -5.17
C SER A 97 11.79 -12.89 -6.24
N PRO A 98 12.73 -12.40 -7.06
CA PRO A 98 12.42 -11.52 -8.18
C PRO A 98 11.34 -12.08 -9.12
N ALA A 99 11.42 -13.37 -9.46
CA ALA A 99 10.41 -14.02 -10.30
C ALA A 99 9.01 -13.96 -9.66
N HIS A 100 8.90 -14.21 -8.35
CA HIS A 100 7.64 -14.09 -7.62
C HIS A 100 7.14 -12.64 -7.63
N PHE A 101 8.03 -11.66 -7.41
CA PHE A 101 7.70 -10.24 -7.44
C PHE A 101 7.16 -9.77 -8.80
N PHE A 102 7.70 -10.28 -9.91
CA PHE A 102 7.20 -9.98 -11.26
C PHE A 102 5.86 -10.67 -11.54
N ALA A 103 5.68 -11.92 -11.09
CA ALA A 103 4.45 -12.67 -11.29
C ALA A 103 3.24 -12.13 -10.49
N LYS A 104 3.48 -11.52 -9.32
CA LYS A 104 2.42 -10.99 -8.46
C LYS A 104 2.02 -9.56 -8.84
N ARG A 105 0.74 -9.26 -8.64
CA ARG A 105 0.18 -7.89 -8.75
C ARG A 105 0.99 -6.90 -7.91
N SER A 106 1.19 -5.68 -8.41
CA SER A 106 1.79 -4.59 -7.60
C SER A 106 0.99 -4.35 -6.32
N GLY A 107 1.66 -4.01 -5.22
CA GLY A 107 1.00 -3.77 -3.94
C GLY A 107 0.65 -5.04 -3.15
N THR A 108 1.23 -6.20 -3.46
CA THR A 108 0.96 -7.44 -2.69
C THR A 108 2.22 -8.12 -2.13
N CYS A 109 3.39 -7.79 -2.67
CA CYS A 109 4.66 -8.32 -2.22
C CYS A 109 5.85 -7.37 -2.49
N SER A 110 6.96 -7.64 -1.81
CA SER A 110 8.24 -6.95 -1.95
C SER A 110 9.41 -7.92 -1.78
N VAL A 111 10.49 -7.68 -2.51
CA VAL A 111 11.76 -8.40 -2.32
C VAL A 111 12.55 -7.87 -1.11
N ALA A 112 12.11 -6.77 -0.50
CA ALA A 112 12.81 -6.17 0.63
C ALA A 112 12.79 -7.07 1.86
N PRO A 113 13.86 -7.08 2.69
CA PRO A 113 13.79 -7.61 4.03
C PRO A 113 12.78 -6.80 4.86
N ARG A 114 12.23 -7.45 5.90
CA ARG A 114 11.38 -6.80 6.88
C ARG A 114 12.08 -6.75 8.23
N ASP A 115 11.82 -5.71 8.98
CA ASP A 115 12.28 -5.59 10.35
C ASP A 115 11.45 -6.49 11.30
N PRO A 116 11.93 -6.74 12.54
CA PRO A 116 11.20 -7.51 13.54
C PRO A 116 9.85 -6.88 13.92
N PRO A 117 8.83 -7.67 14.29
CA PRO A 117 7.48 -7.17 14.54
C PRO A 117 7.38 -6.04 15.57
N ASN A 118 8.17 -6.07 16.64
CA ASN A 118 8.19 -5.02 17.66
C ASN A 118 8.62 -3.67 17.09
N VAL A 119 9.63 -3.66 16.21
CA VAL A 119 10.10 -2.44 15.52
C VAL A 119 9.04 -1.92 14.56
N VAL A 120 8.36 -2.82 13.83
CA VAL A 120 7.28 -2.45 12.91
C VAL A 120 6.12 -1.79 13.66
N ILE A 121 5.68 -2.40 14.76
CA ILE A 121 4.59 -1.87 15.59
C ILE A 121 5.00 -0.52 16.18
N GLN A 122 6.21 -0.41 16.72
CA GLN A 122 6.73 0.84 17.27
C GLN A 122 6.63 1.99 16.25
N ARG A 123 7.14 1.80 15.02
CA ARG A 123 7.05 2.82 13.97
C ARG A 123 5.61 3.18 13.62
N ALA A 124 4.73 2.19 13.48
CA ALA A 124 3.32 2.44 13.18
C ALA A 124 2.65 3.27 14.30
N THR A 125 2.93 2.95 15.56
CA THR A 125 2.43 3.69 16.72
C THR A 125 3.00 5.11 16.79
N GLU A 126 4.29 5.30 16.54
CA GLU A 126 4.92 6.63 16.51
C GLU A 126 4.30 7.53 15.43
N GLU A 127 4.06 7.01 14.22
CA GLU A 127 3.42 7.77 13.16
C GLU A 127 1.95 8.08 13.46
N ASN A 128 1.22 7.15 14.10
CA ASN A 128 -0.15 7.37 14.56
C ASN A 128 -0.23 8.46 15.64
N ASN A 129 0.68 8.46 16.61
CA ASN A 129 0.67 9.42 17.71
C ASN A 129 1.03 10.84 17.25
N ASN A 130 1.94 10.94 16.28
CA ASN A 130 2.39 12.23 15.79
C ASN A 130 1.53 12.76 14.63
N ASN A 131 0.86 11.87 13.88
CA ASN A 131 0.19 12.16 12.63
C ASN A 131 1.04 12.98 11.63
N LYS A 132 2.36 12.73 11.61
CA LYS A 132 3.36 13.49 10.83
C LYS A 132 3.84 12.73 9.58
N PHE A 133 3.06 11.80 9.07
CA PHE A 133 3.45 11.03 7.88
C PHE A 133 3.41 11.85 6.57
N GLY A 134 2.95 13.10 6.64
CA GLY A 134 2.87 14.04 5.52
C GLY A 134 1.46 14.16 4.95
N GLN A 135 1.32 14.79 3.79
CA GLN A 135 0.05 14.82 3.05
C GLN A 135 -0.11 13.55 2.20
N TYR A 136 -1.33 13.07 2.08
CA TYR A 136 -1.63 11.85 1.33
C TYR A 136 -1.53 12.10 -0.17
N ASP A 137 -0.69 11.32 -0.85
CA ASP A 137 -0.57 11.32 -2.31
C ASP A 137 -0.84 9.89 -2.79
N LEU A 138 -1.91 9.71 -3.57
CA LEU A 138 -2.36 8.42 -4.11
C LEU A 138 -1.24 7.62 -4.78
N MET A 139 -0.24 8.28 -5.35
CA MET A 139 0.83 7.70 -6.15
C MET A 139 2.16 7.56 -5.39
N LYS A 140 2.40 8.37 -4.35
CA LYS A 140 3.72 8.46 -3.69
C LYS A 140 3.71 8.35 -2.17
N ASN A 141 2.72 8.95 -1.51
CA ASN A 141 2.59 8.96 -0.06
C ASN A 141 1.20 8.43 0.30
N ASN A 142 1.00 7.15 0.04
CA ASN A 142 -0.27 6.46 0.25
C ASN A 142 -0.14 5.38 1.34
N CYS A 143 -1.21 4.61 1.54
CA CYS A 143 -1.23 3.51 2.50
C CYS A 143 -0.15 2.44 2.26
N GLU A 144 0.17 2.09 1.00
CA GLU A 144 1.26 1.13 0.67
C GLU A 144 2.62 1.68 1.13
N SER A 145 2.82 2.98 0.94
CA SER A 145 4.05 3.70 1.29
C SER A 145 4.26 3.73 2.81
N PHE A 146 3.19 4.03 3.55
CA PHE A 146 3.15 3.96 5.01
C PHE A 146 3.49 2.56 5.52
N ALA A 147 2.76 1.53 5.08
CA ALA A 147 2.99 0.18 5.56
C ALA A 147 4.39 -0.34 5.18
N THR A 148 4.91 0.03 4.01
CA THR A 148 6.29 -0.31 3.60
C THR A 148 7.33 0.39 4.48
N TYR A 149 7.11 1.65 4.85
CA TYR A 149 7.97 2.36 5.79
C TYR A 149 7.97 1.68 7.17
N CYS A 150 6.81 1.34 7.73
CA CYS A 150 6.76 0.63 9.01
C CYS A 150 7.56 -0.68 8.95
N MET A 151 7.42 -1.43 7.85
CA MET A 151 8.08 -2.74 7.67
C MET A 151 9.59 -2.68 7.44
N THR A 152 10.11 -1.57 6.90
CA THR A 152 11.51 -1.52 6.38
C THR A 152 12.34 -0.35 6.90
N GLY A 153 11.70 0.63 7.52
CA GLY A 153 12.29 1.89 7.97
C GLY A 153 12.61 2.89 6.87
N LYS A 154 12.26 2.60 5.61
CA LYS A 154 12.60 3.45 4.44
C LYS A 154 11.38 4.17 3.92
N ARG A 155 11.45 5.50 3.77
CA ARG A 155 10.34 6.32 3.25
C ARG A 155 10.28 6.25 1.72
N SER A 156 9.06 6.26 1.17
CA SER A 156 8.83 6.17 -0.28
C SER A 156 9.20 7.46 -1.03
N SER A 157 9.32 8.60 -0.34
CA SER A 157 9.78 9.87 -0.93
C SER A 157 11.24 9.83 -1.40
N GLU A 158 12.07 8.94 -0.84
CA GLU A 158 13.44 8.67 -1.32
C GLU A 158 13.45 7.94 -2.67
N GLN A 159 12.28 7.52 -3.16
CA GLN A 159 12.09 6.55 -4.24
C GLN A 159 11.33 7.14 -5.44
N ALA A 160 11.19 8.47 -5.49
CA ALA A 160 10.45 9.21 -6.51
C ALA A 160 11.03 9.00 -7.91
N SER A 161 10.62 7.92 -8.59
CA SER A 161 11.15 7.59 -9.91
C SER A 161 10.20 6.82 -10.85
N SER A 162 9.02 6.36 -10.41
CA SER A 162 8.18 5.49 -11.26
C SER A 162 7.44 6.21 -12.41
N VAL A 163 6.99 7.45 -12.19
CA VAL A 163 6.13 8.18 -13.15
C VAL A 163 6.91 8.58 -14.41
N GLN A 164 8.13 9.13 -14.26
CA GLN A 164 8.95 9.55 -15.40
C GLN A 164 9.38 8.38 -16.31
N THR A 165 9.64 7.20 -15.73
CA THR A 165 10.01 6.02 -16.52
C THR A 165 8.84 5.49 -17.33
N THR A 166 7.64 5.46 -16.74
CA THR A 166 6.42 5.02 -17.43
C THR A 166 6.12 5.93 -18.62
N ALA A 167 6.14 7.26 -18.41
CA ALA A 167 5.91 8.23 -19.48
C ALA A 167 6.93 8.11 -20.62
N LYS A 168 8.23 7.91 -20.31
CA LYS A 168 9.28 7.71 -21.32
C LYS A 168 9.08 6.44 -22.15
N VAL A 169 8.69 5.32 -21.53
CA VAL A 169 8.43 4.05 -22.23
C VAL A 169 7.21 4.19 -23.15
N VAL A 170 6.11 4.75 -22.62
CA VAL A 170 4.88 4.97 -23.39
C VAL A 170 5.15 5.91 -24.56
N TYR A 171 5.81 7.05 -24.32
CA TYR A 171 6.17 8.01 -25.38
C TYR A 171 7.04 7.38 -26.48
N LYS A 172 8.12 6.67 -26.11
CA LYS A 172 8.99 6.00 -27.09
C LYS A 172 8.25 4.95 -27.93
N SER A 173 7.28 4.25 -27.33
CA SER A 173 6.50 3.23 -28.04
C SER A 173 5.45 3.86 -28.97
N LEU A 174 4.79 4.94 -28.54
CA LEU A 174 3.77 5.65 -29.33
C LEU A 174 4.35 6.54 -30.42
N ALA A 175 5.54 7.13 -30.21
CA ALA A 175 6.18 8.02 -31.19
C ALA A 175 6.63 7.29 -32.47
N ASN A 176 6.78 5.96 -32.42
CA ASN A 176 7.41 5.18 -33.49
C ASN A 176 6.49 4.09 -34.07
N LYS A 177 5.23 4.00 -33.66
CA LYS A 177 4.31 2.91 -34.07
C LYS A 177 2.88 3.42 -34.30
N PRO A 178 2.13 2.84 -35.26
CA PRO A 178 0.73 3.15 -35.45
C PRO A 178 -0.09 2.74 -34.21
N ILE A 179 -1.09 3.56 -33.86
CA ILE A 179 -2.00 3.30 -32.73
C ILE A 179 -2.91 2.13 -33.11
N SER A 180 -2.58 0.94 -32.61
CA SER A 180 -3.40 -0.27 -32.72
C SER A 180 -3.61 -0.87 -31.33
N ILE A 181 -4.69 -1.65 -31.16
CA ILE A 181 -5.01 -2.32 -29.88
C ILE A 181 -3.86 -3.22 -29.44
N GLU A 182 -3.22 -3.93 -30.37
CA GLU A 182 -2.07 -4.79 -30.09
C GLU A 182 -0.85 -3.97 -29.60
N ASN A 183 -0.52 -2.88 -30.29
CA ASN A 183 0.59 -2.00 -29.91
C ASN A 183 0.34 -1.34 -28.55
N LEU A 184 -0.91 -0.97 -28.24
CA LEU A 184 -1.32 -0.45 -26.93
C LEU A 184 -1.16 -1.50 -25.84
N ALA A 185 -1.63 -2.74 -26.06
CA ALA A 185 -1.49 -3.84 -25.11
C ALA A 185 0.00 -4.15 -24.83
N LYS A 186 0.82 -4.24 -25.87
CA LYS A 186 2.27 -4.46 -25.74
C LYS A 186 2.94 -3.33 -24.97
N THR A 187 2.60 -2.08 -25.28
CA THR A 187 3.13 -0.90 -24.57
C THR A 187 2.73 -0.90 -23.10
N ALA A 188 1.50 -1.30 -22.78
CA ALA A 188 1.05 -1.41 -21.39
C ALA A 188 1.84 -2.47 -20.61
N VAL A 189 2.10 -3.64 -21.22
CA VAL A 189 2.94 -4.69 -20.63
C VAL A 189 4.39 -4.21 -20.44
N GLU A 190 4.98 -3.58 -21.46
CA GLU A 190 6.34 -3.02 -21.39
C GLU A 190 6.45 -1.97 -20.27
N ALA A 191 5.49 -1.05 -20.20
CA ALA A 191 5.42 -0.03 -19.15
C ALA A 191 5.27 -0.66 -17.75
N TYR A 192 4.43 -1.69 -17.61
CA TYR A 192 4.25 -2.42 -16.36
C TYR A 192 5.55 -3.11 -15.92
N CYS A 193 6.20 -3.85 -16.83
CA CYS A 193 7.47 -4.54 -16.58
C CYS A 193 8.59 -3.55 -16.22
N ALA A 194 8.72 -2.44 -16.96
CA ALA A 194 9.70 -1.40 -16.69
C ALA A 194 9.50 -0.78 -15.30
N ARG A 195 8.24 -0.54 -14.90
CA ARG A 195 7.93 -0.01 -13.56
C ARG A 195 8.30 -1.00 -12.46
N LYS A 196 8.00 -2.29 -12.64
CA LYS A 196 8.40 -3.37 -11.70
C LYS A 196 9.92 -3.47 -11.60
N LEU A 197 10.62 -3.49 -12.74
CA LEU A 197 12.08 -3.57 -12.79
C LEU A 197 12.73 -2.40 -12.05
N LYS A 198 12.29 -1.17 -12.29
CA LYS A 198 12.80 0.00 -11.59
C LYS A 198 12.60 -0.06 -10.07
N LYS A 199 11.42 -0.54 -9.63
CA LYS A 199 11.15 -0.75 -8.19
C LYS A 199 12.08 -1.81 -7.61
N LEU A 200 12.35 -2.90 -8.33
CA LEU A 200 13.29 -3.95 -7.93
C LEU A 200 14.72 -3.41 -7.79
N GLU A 201 15.23 -2.73 -8.81
CA GLU A 201 16.59 -2.12 -8.82
C GLU A 201 16.77 -1.16 -7.64
N HIS A 202 15.78 -0.31 -7.41
CA HIS A 202 15.80 0.65 -6.32
C HIS A 202 15.85 -0.04 -4.94
N ILE A 203 15.03 -1.08 -4.73
CA ILE A 203 15.07 -1.86 -3.48
C ILE A 203 16.46 -2.50 -3.27
N GLN A 204 17.06 -3.04 -4.34
CA GLN A 204 18.38 -3.68 -4.28
C GLN A 204 19.51 -2.68 -4.02
N GLN A 205 19.46 -1.48 -4.60
CA GLN A 205 20.46 -0.43 -4.35
C GLN A 205 20.50 -0.05 -2.86
N HIS A 206 19.35 0.19 -2.25
CA HIS A 206 19.28 0.54 -0.82
C HIS A 206 19.59 -0.62 0.13
N GLN A 207 19.67 -1.86 -0.35
CA GLN A 207 20.12 -3.00 0.47
C GLN A 207 21.65 -3.08 0.56
N LYS A 208 22.38 -2.57 -0.44
CA LYS A 208 23.86 -2.60 -0.47
C LYS A 208 24.51 -1.51 0.38
N THR A 209 23.75 -0.52 0.84
CA THR A 209 24.22 0.63 1.63
C THR A 209 23.99 0.47 3.14
N LYS A 210 23.62 -0.73 3.59
CA LYS A 210 23.52 -1.13 5.01
C LYS A 210 24.59 -2.16 5.30
#